data_AF-A0AAV4J712-F1
#
_entry.id   AF-A0AAV4J712-F1
#
_cell.length_a   1.000
_cell.length_b   1.000
_cell.length_c   1.000
_cell.angle_alpha   90.00
_cell.angle_beta   90.00
_cell.angle_gamma   90.00
#
_symmetry.space_group_name_H-M   'P 1'
#
loop_
_entity.id
_entity.type
_entity.pdbx_description
1 polymer ?
#
loop_
_entity_poly.entity_id
_entity_poly.type
_entity_poly.pdbx_seq_one_letter_code
_entity_poly.pdbx_strand_id
1 'polypeptide(L)'
;MVKSGLCQTGSNPGKSTWLAYSQISLGLVKCTPNPCEHGGVCQQSWSTFTCNCENTGYEGELCHTSSAHISCEMHKYYSNNDGREIAMIDPDGSGPLQPFQVLCEWGSDGEIITYIEHDSMGEILVNGFDAPGSYVRKITYATKELLALEEIIDRARMCRQNVKYKCRNAKFLKNP
;
A
#
# COMPACT_ATOMS: atom_id res chain seq x y z
N MET A 1 10.45 -0.33 -30.05
CA MET A 1 10.92 0.18 -31.36
C MET A 1 9.82 -0.04 -32.38
N VAL A 2 9.09 1.00 -32.78
CA VAL A 2 8.36 1.04 -34.07
C VAL A 2 8.40 2.50 -34.52
N LYS A 3 9.16 2.80 -35.58
CA LYS A 3 9.08 4.05 -36.34
C LYS A 3 8.32 3.71 -37.62
N SER A 4 7.14 4.30 -37.82
CA SER A 4 6.46 4.30 -39.11
C SER A 4 6.60 5.69 -39.73
N GLY A 5 7.28 5.74 -40.87
CA GLY A 5 7.43 6.94 -41.70
C GLY A 5 6.26 7.09 -42.66
N LEU A 6 5.94 8.35 -42.99
CA LEU A 6 5.14 8.71 -44.15
C LEU A 6 6.01 9.59 -45.06
N CYS A 7 6.31 9.07 -46.25
CA CYS A 7 6.87 9.86 -47.36
C CYS A 7 5.74 10.70 -47.96
N GLN A 8 5.98 12.00 -48.15
CA GLN A 8 5.22 12.81 -49.09
C GLN A 8 6.18 13.53 -50.03
N THR A 9 6.06 13.21 -51.31
CA THR A 9 6.64 13.95 -52.44
C THR A 9 5.68 15.06 -52.83
N GLY A 10 6.13 16.31 -52.82
CA GLY A 10 5.35 17.46 -53.26
C GLY A 10 6.23 18.69 -53.50
N SER A 11 6.47 18.97 -54.77
CA SER A 11 7.33 20.01 -55.34
C SER A 11 6.65 21.39 -55.36
N ASN A 12 7.27 22.41 -54.73
CA ASN A 12 7.30 23.78 -55.27
C ASN A 12 8.36 24.66 -54.54
N PRO A 13 9.29 25.33 -55.26
CA PRO A 13 10.27 26.22 -54.65
C PRO A 13 9.72 27.66 -54.60
N GLY A 14 9.74 28.27 -53.42
CA GLY A 14 9.53 29.71 -53.26
C GLY A 14 8.13 30.12 -52.82
N LYS A 15 7.90 30.07 -51.51
CA LYS A 15 7.25 31.11 -50.70
C LYS A 15 7.30 30.68 -49.24
N SER A 16 8.26 31.26 -48.53
CA SER A 16 8.35 31.24 -47.07
C SER A 16 7.17 32.01 -46.49
N THR A 17 6.10 31.31 -46.20
CA THR A 17 5.12 31.73 -45.20
C THR A 17 4.95 30.56 -44.25
N TRP A 18 5.81 30.53 -43.23
CA TRP A 18 5.43 29.88 -41.98
C TRP A 18 4.20 30.65 -41.52
N LEU A 19 3.02 30.12 -41.81
CA LEU A 19 1.87 30.42 -40.99
C LEU A 19 2.33 30.00 -39.60
N ALA A 20 2.70 30.99 -38.80
CA ALA A 20 2.74 30.83 -37.37
C ALA A 20 1.33 30.36 -37.02
N TYR A 21 1.16 29.03 -36.96
CA TYR A 21 0.15 28.46 -36.10
C TYR A 21 0.44 29.15 -34.79
N SER A 22 -0.42 30.10 -34.44
CA SER A 22 -0.44 30.72 -33.15
C SER A 22 -0.13 29.60 -32.17
N GLN A 23 1.00 29.71 -31.47
CA GLN A 23 1.12 29.09 -30.18
C GLN A 23 0.05 29.75 -29.32
N ILE A 24 -1.20 29.36 -29.53
CA ILE A 24 -2.15 29.27 -28.45
C ILE A 24 -1.43 28.26 -27.58
N SER A 25 -0.81 28.75 -26.51
CA SER A 25 -0.46 27.98 -25.35
C SER A 25 -1.76 27.39 -24.81
N LEU A 26 -2.33 26.43 -25.54
CA LEU A 26 -3.33 25.50 -25.07
C LEU A 26 -2.67 24.90 -23.84
N GLY A 27 -3.19 25.26 -22.66
CA GLY A 27 -2.63 24.88 -21.38
C GLY A 27 -2.13 23.45 -21.46
N LEU A 28 -0.81 23.26 -21.29
CA LEU A 28 -0.16 21.96 -21.37
C LEU A 28 -1.01 20.97 -20.58
N VAL A 29 -1.45 19.85 -21.16
CA VAL A 29 -2.25 18.87 -20.40
C VAL A 29 -1.30 18.21 -19.40
N LYS A 30 -1.35 18.66 -18.15
CA LYS A 30 -0.43 18.26 -17.07
C LYS A 30 -0.90 16.98 -16.37
N CYS A 31 -2.18 16.64 -16.46
CA CYS A 31 -2.74 15.41 -15.87
C CYS A 31 -2.65 14.18 -16.78
N THR A 32 -1.92 14.22 -17.90
CA THR A 32 -1.81 13.07 -18.81
C THR A 32 -0.37 12.88 -19.29
N PRO A 33 0.35 11.87 -18.77
CA PRO A 33 -0.08 10.91 -17.73
C PRO A 33 -0.31 11.59 -16.36
N ASN A 34 -1.08 10.95 -15.47
CA ASN A 34 -1.33 11.47 -14.13
C ASN A 34 0.01 11.61 -13.36
N PRO A 35 0.42 12.82 -12.95
CA PRO A 35 1.67 13.03 -12.21
C PRO A 35 1.56 12.71 -10.72
N CYS A 36 0.35 12.53 -10.18
CA CYS A 36 0.13 12.22 -8.78
C CYS A 36 0.46 10.76 -8.48
N GLU A 37 1.22 10.54 -7.42
CA GLU A 37 1.62 9.22 -6.94
C GLU A 37 0.54 8.59 -6.05
N HIS A 38 0.72 7.31 -5.70
CA HIS A 38 -0.11 6.55 -4.76
C HIS A 38 -1.64 6.65 -4.96
N GLY A 39 -2.07 6.76 -6.22
CA GLY A 39 -3.49 6.83 -6.57
C GLY A 39 -4.12 8.21 -6.42
N GLY A 40 -3.32 9.26 -6.18
CA GLY A 40 -3.79 10.64 -6.14
C GLY A 40 -4.49 11.06 -7.43
N VAL A 41 -5.51 11.91 -7.30
CA VAL A 41 -6.32 12.38 -8.44
C VAL A 41 -5.81 13.73 -8.92
N CYS A 42 -5.28 13.78 -10.14
CA CYS A 42 -4.85 15.03 -10.74
C CYS A 42 -6.04 15.89 -11.18
N GLN A 43 -6.03 17.14 -10.72
CA GLN A 43 -6.99 18.18 -11.09
C GLN A 43 -6.24 19.29 -11.81
N GLN A 44 -6.60 19.54 -13.07
CA GLN A 44 -5.94 20.55 -13.89
C GLN A 44 -6.79 21.82 -14.00
N SER A 45 -6.11 22.97 -13.87
CA SER A 45 -6.58 24.30 -14.25
C SER A 45 -5.91 24.76 -15.55
N TRP A 46 -6.18 25.99 -15.99
CA TRP A 46 -5.70 26.52 -17.27
C TRP A 46 -4.18 26.43 -17.48
N SER A 47 -3.38 26.69 -16.44
CA SER A 47 -1.90 26.70 -16.53
C SER A 47 -1.19 25.85 -15.46
N THR A 48 -1.94 25.30 -14.50
CA THR A 48 -1.42 24.58 -13.33
C THR A 48 -2.21 23.29 -13.08
N PHE A 49 -1.70 22.42 -12.23
CA PHE A 49 -2.41 21.25 -11.72
C PHE A 49 -2.20 21.13 -10.22
N THR A 50 -3.08 20.38 -9.57
CA THR A 50 -2.99 20.00 -8.16
C THR A 50 -3.33 18.52 -8.03
N CYS A 51 -2.70 17.84 -7.08
CA CYS A 51 -3.05 16.47 -6.73
C CYS A 51 -4.00 16.46 -5.53
N ASN A 52 -5.15 15.80 -5.67
CA ASN A 52 -5.96 15.43 -4.53
C ASN A 52 -5.44 14.10 -3.97
N CYS A 53 -4.84 14.15 -2.78
CA CYS A 53 -4.30 12.99 -2.08
C CYS A 53 -5.28 12.37 -1.06
N GLU A 54 -6.53 12.87 -0.98
CA GLU A 54 -7.54 12.35 -0.06
C GLU A 54 -7.73 10.84 -0.23
N ASN A 55 -7.79 10.13 0.90
CA ASN A 55 -7.96 8.67 0.97
C ASN A 55 -6.82 7.84 0.34
N THR A 56 -5.67 8.44 0.03
CA THR A 56 -4.49 7.69 -0.42
C THR A 56 -3.62 7.22 0.76
N GLY A 57 -3.66 7.93 1.88
CA GLY A 57 -2.69 7.75 2.97
C GLY A 57 -1.37 8.50 2.76
N TYR A 58 -1.27 9.32 1.70
CA TYR A 58 -0.11 10.11 1.34
C TYR A 58 -0.44 11.61 1.24
N GLU A 59 0.61 12.42 1.32
CA GLU A 59 0.60 13.87 1.30
C GLU A 59 1.75 14.43 0.45
N GLY A 60 1.84 15.76 0.40
CA GLY A 60 2.74 16.50 -0.46
C GLY A 60 2.12 16.86 -1.81
N GLU A 61 2.81 17.69 -2.59
CA GLU A 61 2.28 18.26 -3.85
C GLU A 61 1.89 17.18 -4.88
N LEU A 62 2.57 16.04 -4.83
CA LEU A 62 2.34 14.89 -5.73
C LEU A 62 1.87 13.63 -4.98
N CYS A 63 1.46 13.72 -3.72
CA CYS A 63 1.10 12.57 -2.89
C CYS A 63 2.25 11.56 -2.73
N HIS A 64 3.50 12.03 -2.63
CA HIS A 64 4.70 11.17 -2.58
C HIS A 64 5.15 10.86 -1.17
N THR A 65 4.64 11.55 -0.15
CA THR A 65 5.07 11.38 1.25
C THR A 65 4.01 10.62 2.01
N SER A 66 4.36 9.55 2.71
CA SER A 66 3.40 8.87 3.58
C SER A 66 2.95 9.77 4.73
N SER A 67 1.65 9.80 5.02
CA SER A 67 1.10 10.47 6.19
C SER A 67 1.14 9.58 7.45
N ALA A 68 1.54 8.31 7.32
CA ALA A 68 1.63 7.37 8.43
C ALA A 68 3.06 7.27 8.97
N HIS A 69 3.19 6.82 10.23
CA HIS A 69 4.51 6.58 10.82
C HIS A 69 5.08 5.23 10.35
N ILE A 70 6.41 5.13 10.25
CA ILE A 70 7.07 3.91 9.75
C ILE A 70 6.83 2.68 10.64
N SER A 71 6.61 2.87 11.93
CA SER A 71 6.41 1.77 12.87
C SER A 71 5.62 2.22 14.09
N CYS A 72 5.14 1.26 14.88
CA CYS A 72 4.58 1.55 16.20
C CYS A 72 5.61 2.21 17.13
N GLU A 73 6.90 1.88 16.99
CA GLU A 73 7.97 2.53 17.76
C GLU A 73 8.05 4.04 17.44
N MET A 74 8.04 4.39 16.16
CA MET A 74 7.99 5.79 15.75
C MET A 74 6.68 6.46 16.17
N HIS A 75 5.56 5.73 16.06
CA HIS A 75 4.26 6.24 16.48
C HIS A 75 4.21 6.60 17.97
N LYS A 76 4.84 5.81 18.85
CA LYS A 76 4.90 6.11 20.29
C LYS A 76 5.54 7.47 20.57
N TYR A 77 6.52 7.90 19.79
CA TYR A 77 7.18 9.19 19.99
C TYR A 77 6.21 10.38 19.84
N TYR A 78 5.21 10.25 18.97
CA TYR A 78 4.20 11.29 18.71
C TYR A 78 2.87 11.04 19.42
N SER A 79 2.71 9.88 20.07
CA SER A 79 1.51 9.53 20.81
C SER A 79 1.62 9.92 22.28
N ASN A 80 0.58 10.63 22.75
CA ASN A 80 0.39 10.91 24.18
C ASN A 80 -0.40 9.80 24.89
N ASN A 81 -0.76 8.72 24.18
CA ASN A 81 -1.49 7.60 24.75
C ASN A 81 -0.55 6.59 25.40
N ASP A 82 -1.01 6.06 26.53
CA ASP A 82 -0.37 4.95 27.23
C ASP A 82 -1.19 3.66 27.02
N GLY A 83 -0.49 2.52 27.01
CA GLY A 83 -1.11 1.21 26.75
C GLY A 83 -1.23 0.86 25.27
N ARG A 84 -2.46 0.83 24.75
CA ARG A 84 -2.78 0.30 23.41
C ARG A 84 -3.46 1.35 22.54
N GLU A 85 -3.07 1.42 21.27
CA GLU A 85 -3.60 2.37 20.31
C GLU A 85 -3.71 1.75 18.91
N ILE A 86 -4.82 2.03 18.22
CA ILE A 86 -4.98 1.67 16.82
C ILE A 86 -4.35 2.79 15.98
N ALA A 87 -3.41 2.43 15.13
CA ALA A 87 -2.68 3.38 14.29
C ALA A 87 -2.55 2.88 12.85
N MET A 88 -2.46 3.81 11.92
CA MET A 88 -1.93 3.52 10.58
C MET A 88 -0.42 3.58 10.63
N ILE A 89 0.24 2.55 10.08
CA ILE A 89 1.69 2.55 9.87
C ILE A 89 2.00 2.27 8.41
N ASP A 90 3.18 2.71 7.99
CA ASP A 90 3.68 2.55 6.63
C ASP A 90 5.19 2.21 6.66
N PRO A 91 5.52 0.91 6.76
CA PRO A 91 6.90 0.46 6.94
C PRO A 91 7.87 0.82 5.80
N ASP A 92 7.39 0.91 4.56
CA ASP A 92 8.16 1.31 3.39
C ASP A 92 8.05 2.81 3.07
N GLY A 93 7.13 3.53 3.71
CA GLY A 93 6.99 4.98 3.62
C GLY A 93 6.54 5.39 2.22
N SER A 94 7.36 6.17 1.50
CA SER A 94 7.09 6.54 0.10
C SER A 94 7.29 5.39 -0.91
N GLY A 95 7.24 4.14 -0.43
CA GLY A 95 7.35 2.94 -1.23
C GLY A 95 6.02 2.58 -1.91
N PRO A 96 5.99 1.45 -2.64
CA PRO A 96 4.84 1.07 -3.43
C PRO A 96 3.64 0.55 -2.62
N LEU A 97 3.79 0.24 -1.34
CA LEU A 97 2.75 -0.37 -0.51
C LEU A 97 1.95 0.68 0.23
N GLN A 98 0.64 0.49 0.33
CA GLN A 98 -0.23 1.42 1.05
C GLN A 98 -0.06 1.30 2.58
N PRO A 99 -0.23 2.40 3.33
CA PRO A 99 -0.36 2.36 4.78
C PRO A 99 -1.49 1.43 5.23
N PHE A 100 -1.31 0.74 6.34
CA PHE A 100 -2.31 -0.17 6.88
C PHE A 100 -2.44 -0.05 8.41
N GLN A 101 -3.61 -0.49 8.90
CA GLN A 101 -3.97 -0.37 10.30
C GLN A 101 -3.36 -1.50 11.12
N VAL A 102 -2.80 -1.16 12.27
CA VAL A 102 -2.29 -2.08 13.29
C VAL A 102 -2.74 -1.65 14.68
N LEU A 103 -2.62 -2.57 15.65
CA LEU A 103 -2.72 -2.26 17.06
C LEU A 103 -1.29 -2.14 17.63
N CYS A 104 -0.92 -0.95 18.05
CA CYS A 104 0.32 -0.69 18.75
C CYS A 104 0.12 -0.85 20.26
N GLU A 105 1.04 -1.56 20.91
CA GLU A 105 1.03 -1.76 22.36
C GLU A 105 2.39 -1.40 22.97
N TRP A 106 2.36 -0.62 24.05
CA TRP A 106 3.53 -0.24 24.82
C TRP A 106 3.60 -1.11 26.09
N GLY A 107 4.56 -2.02 26.13
CA GLY A 107 4.86 -2.86 27.28
C GLY A 107 5.46 -2.04 28.43
N SER A 108 5.18 -2.44 29.67
CA SER A 108 5.73 -1.79 30.88
C SER A 108 7.25 -1.96 31.02
N ASP A 109 7.82 -2.92 30.32
CA ASP A 109 9.25 -3.21 30.21
C ASP A 109 9.95 -2.40 29.09
N GLY A 110 9.21 -1.54 28.40
CA GLY A 110 9.70 -0.76 27.26
C GLY A 110 9.64 -1.51 25.92
N GLU A 111 9.12 -2.74 25.88
CA GLU A 111 8.88 -3.42 24.60
C GLU A 111 7.71 -2.76 23.85
N ILE A 112 7.91 -2.44 22.57
CA ILE A 112 6.86 -1.93 21.70
C ILE A 112 6.43 -3.05 20.75
N ILE A 113 5.15 -3.40 20.80
CA ILE A 113 4.59 -4.52 20.03
C ILE A 113 3.66 -3.98 18.95
N THR A 114 3.88 -4.44 17.72
CA THR A 114 2.99 -4.23 16.58
C THR A 114 2.12 -5.48 16.41
N TYR A 115 0.83 -5.38 16.74
CA TYR A 115 -0.14 -6.47 16.56
C TYR A 115 -0.87 -6.33 15.22
N ILE A 116 -0.74 -7.37 14.39
CA ILE A 116 -1.44 -7.49 13.11
C ILE A 116 -2.58 -8.50 13.28
N GLU A 117 -3.82 -8.03 13.16
CA GLU A 117 -5.00 -8.89 13.21
C GLU A 117 -5.16 -9.72 11.93
N HIS A 118 -6.00 -10.75 12.01
CA HIS A 118 -6.39 -11.56 10.85
C HIS A 118 -7.83 -12.07 10.98
N ASP A 119 -8.38 -12.61 9.90
CA ASP A 119 -9.77 -13.09 9.79
C ASP A 119 -10.10 -14.38 10.58
N SER A 120 -9.22 -14.82 11.49
CA SER A 120 -9.32 -16.12 12.17
C SER A 120 -8.99 -16.04 13.66
N MET A 121 -9.36 -14.96 14.33
CA MET A 121 -9.09 -14.75 15.77
C MET A 121 -9.97 -15.61 16.69
N GLY A 122 -11.12 -16.09 16.21
CA GLY A 122 -12.09 -16.87 16.99
C GLY A 122 -11.88 -18.39 16.91
N GLU A 123 -12.53 -19.13 17.81
CA GLU A 123 -12.59 -20.59 17.73
C GLU A 123 -13.49 -21.04 16.58
N ILE A 124 -12.99 -21.94 15.74
CA ILE A 124 -13.72 -22.50 14.61
C ILE A 124 -13.93 -23.98 14.88
N LEU A 125 -15.19 -24.41 14.89
CA LEU A 125 -15.54 -25.84 14.97
C LEU A 125 -15.28 -26.48 13.60
N VAL A 126 -14.44 -27.52 13.59
CA VAL A 126 -14.10 -28.28 12.39
C VAL A 126 -14.62 -29.70 12.52
N ASN A 127 -15.60 -30.08 11.70
CA ASN A 127 -16.23 -31.41 11.66
C ASN A 127 -16.38 -31.93 10.22
N GLY A 128 -16.42 -33.26 10.04
CA GLY A 128 -16.58 -33.86 8.70
C GLY A 128 -15.31 -33.87 7.84
N PHE A 129 -14.15 -33.60 8.43
CA PHE A 129 -12.85 -33.52 7.77
C PHE A 129 -11.89 -34.61 8.28
N ASP A 130 -12.31 -35.87 8.19
CA ASP A 130 -11.58 -37.03 8.75
C ASP A 130 -10.36 -37.45 7.91
N ALA A 131 -10.38 -37.16 6.61
CA ALA A 131 -9.27 -37.48 5.72
C ALA A 131 -8.09 -36.49 5.95
N PRO A 132 -6.83 -36.95 5.88
CA PRO A 132 -5.66 -36.08 6.02
C PRO A 132 -5.70 -34.91 5.04
N GLY A 133 -5.51 -33.69 5.54
CA GLY A 133 -5.50 -32.47 4.72
C GLY A 133 -6.87 -32.04 4.17
N SER A 134 -7.96 -32.71 4.54
CA SER A 134 -9.30 -32.37 4.04
C SER A 134 -9.82 -31.02 4.55
N TYR A 135 -9.29 -30.53 5.67
CA TYR A 135 -9.52 -29.17 6.15
C TYR A 135 -8.30 -28.29 5.88
N VAL A 136 -8.52 -27.20 5.13
CA VAL A 136 -7.53 -26.16 4.87
C VAL A 136 -8.18 -24.81 5.12
N ARG A 137 -7.52 -23.94 5.89
CA ARG A 137 -7.96 -22.57 6.11
C ARG A 137 -6.86 -21.60 5.69
N LYS A 138 -7.19 -20.74 4.72
CA LYS A 138 -6.37 -19.58 4.39
C LYS A 138 -6.67 -18.47 5.41
N ILE A 139 -5.62 -17.92 6.01
CA ILE A 139 -5.72 -16.78 6.93
C ILE A 139 -5.44 -15.51 6.15
N THR A 140 -6.30 -14.52 6.30
CA THR A 140 -6.15 -13.19 5.69
C THR A 140 -5.82 -12.18 6.77
N TYR A 141 -4.62 -11.59 6.71
CA TYR A 141 -4.20 -10.56 7.65
C TYR A 141 -4.77 -9.19 7.30
N ALA A 142 -4.84 -8.31 8.29
CA ALA A 142 -5.33 -6.94 8.17
C ALA A 142 -4.54 -6.09 7.16
N THR A 143 -3.28 -6.45 6.87
CA THR A 143 -2.44 -5.81 5.83
C THR A 143 -3.04 -5.94 4.43
N LYS A 144 -3.92 -6.93 4.19
CA LYS A 144 -4.53 -7.32 2.90
C LYS A 144 -3.54 -7.76 1.82
N GLU A 145 -2.33 -7.24 1.82
CA GLU A 145 -1.24 -7.58 0.92
C GLU A 145 -0.14 -8.34 1.67
N LEU A 146 0.39 -9.37 1.02
CA LEU A 146 1.46 -10.20 1.60
C LEU A 146 2.77 -9.43 1.71
N LEU A 147 3.08 -8.57 0.72
CA LEU A 147 4.29 -7.75 0.72
C LEU A 147 4.33 -6.79 1.92
N ALA A 148 3.20 -6.20 2.29
CA ALA A 148 3.10 -5.35 3.48
C ALA A 148 3.34 -6.14 4.79
N LEU A 149 2.96 -7.42 4.83
CA LEU A 149 3.28 -8.28 5.97
C LEU A 149 4.77 -8.65 6.00
N GLU A 150 5.37 -8.93 4.84
CA GLU A 150 6.81 -9.21 4.70
C GLU A 150 7.65 -8.02 5.16
N GLU A 151 7.28 -6.79 4.79
CA GLU A 151 7.99 -5.57 5.22
C GLU A 151 8.02 -5.41 6.74
N ILE A 152 6.93 -5.74 7.46
CA ILE A 152 6.97 -5.76 8.93
C ILE A 152 7.89 -6.86 9.43
N ILE A 153 7.76 -8.08 8.89
CA ILE A 153 8.52 -9.23 9.36
C ILE A 153 10.02 -9.00 9.21
N ASP A 154 10.46 -8.42 8.09
CA ASP A 154 11.87 -8.17 7.79
C ASP A 154 12.47 -7.06 8.68
N ARG A 155 11.64 -6.12 9.14
CA ARG A 155 12.06 -5.02 10.03
C ARG A 155 11.92 -5.36 11.52
N ALA A 156 11.15 -6.40 11.85
CA ALA A 156 10.92 -6.80 13.22
C ALA A 156 12.12 -7.55 13.81
N ARG A 157 12.50 -7.19 15.04
CA ARG A 157 13.49 -7.96 15.81
C ARG A 157 13.05 -9.41 16.06
N MET A 158 11.75 -9.61 16.23
CA MET A 158 11.15 -10.90 16.54
C MET A 158 9.67 -10.92 16.16
N CYS A 159 9.24 -12.00 15.49
CA CYS A 159 7.84 -12.25 15.16
C CYS A 159 7.35 -13.51 15.87
N ARG A 160 6.12 -13.50 16.39
CA ARG A 160 5.48 -14.68 16.98
C ARG A 160 4.04 -14.77 16.53
N GLN A 161 3.61 -15.98 16.17
CA GLN A 161 2.21 -16.31 15.93
C GLN A 161 1.86 -17.59 16.69
N ASN A 162 0.65 -17.62 17.26
CA ASN A 162 0.16 -18.79 18.00
C ASN A 162 -1.11 -19.33 17.35
N VAL A 163 -1.19 -20.65 17.23
CA VAL A 163 -2.40 -21.37 16.80
C VAL A 163 -2.83 -22.30 17.93
N LYS A 164 -4.09 -22.18 18.36
CA LYS A 164 -4.66 -23.04 19.40
C LYS A 164 -5.54 -24.11 18.78
N TYR A 165 -5.27 -25.36 19.12
CA TYR A 165 -6.04 -26.51 18.67
C TYR A 165 -6.72 -27.21 19.85
N LYS A 166 -8.05 -27.35 19.76
CA LYS A 166 -8.86 -28.14 20.70
C LYS A 166 -9.43 -29.33 19.94
N CYS A 167 -9.23 -30.53 20.45
CA CYS A 167 -9.69 -31.76 19.81
C CYS A 167 -10.59 -32.61 20.68
N ARG A 168 -11.45 -33.37 19.99
CA ARG A 168 -12.15 -34.54 20.52
C ARG A 168 -12.07 -35.64 19.47
N ASN A 169 -11.41 -36.76 19.80
CA ASN A 169 -11.17 -37.87 18.87
C ASN A 169 -10.47 -37.49 17.55
N ALA A 170 -9.67 -36.42 17.54
CA ALA A 170 -8.95 -35.94 16.37
C ALA A 170 -7.44 -35.90 16.65
N LYS A 171 -6.62 -36.20 15.63
CA LYS A 171 -5.16 -36.28 15.73
C LYS A 171 -4.55 -34.96 15.21
N PHE A 172 -3.78 -34.26 16.04
CA PHE A 172 -3.19 -32.96 15.66
C PHE A 172 -1.85 -33.11 14.95
N LEU A 173 -1.02 -34.05 15.40
CA LEU A 173 0.31 -34.34 14.88
C LEU A 173 0.53 -35.84 15.09
N LYS A 174 1.12 -36.55 14.12
CA LYS A 174 1.84 -37.78 14.48
C LYS A 174 3.02 -37.32 15.34
N ASN A 175 3.22 -37.89 16.52
CA ASN A 175 4.52 -37.76 17.16
C ASN A 175 5.61 -38.23 16.17
N PRO A 176 6.80 -37.58 16.17
CA PRO A 176 7.91 -37.93 15.29
C PRO A 176 8.36 -39.39 15.44
#